data_AF-A0A8C6ZQB5-F1
#
_entry.id   AF-A0A8C6ZQB5-F1
#
_cell.length_a   1.000
_cell.length_b   1.000
_cell.length_c   1.000
_cell.angle_alpha   90.00
_cell.angle_beta   90.00
_cell.angle_gamma   90.00
#
_symmetry.space_group_name_H-M   'P 1'
#
loop_
_entity.id
_entity.type
_entity.pdbx_description
1 polymer ?
#
loop_
_entity_poly.entity_id
_entity_poly.type
_entity_poly.pdbx_seq_one_letter_code
_entity_poly.pdbx_strand_id
1 'polypeptide(L)'
;MGAGALAVRQSKSAVRLKEDMKKIAALPLSKQKDVTCPKVFGVSLLELQQQGLSKNGIPIVVWNIVEYLSQHGMSQEGLFRVNGSMKMVEQLRLQYERGEEVELVKDGDVYSAASLLKLFLRELPDGIITSALHPRFIQLYQDTRNDMQKESKLKELLKELPDANYCLLKYLCRFLTKVAEHHIENKMNLCNLATVFGPNCFQ
;
A
#
# COMPACT_ATOMS: atom_id res chain seq x y z
N MET A 1 36.96 80.58 -13.16
CA MET A 1 36.29 80.47 -14.47
C MET A 1 36.50 79.06 -15.01
N GLY A 2 35.43 78.39 -15.48
CA GLY A 2 35.43 77.06 -16.13
C GLY A 2 35.45 75.89 -15.13
N ALA A 3 34.39 75.12 -14.87
CA ALA A 3 33.52 74.28 -15.72
C ALA A 3 34.23 73.06 -16.33
N GLY A 4 33.76 71.87 -15.96
CA GLY A 4 34.24 70.58 -16.47
C GLY A 4 33.50 69.39 -15.86
N ALA A 5 32.17 69.35 -16.01
CA ALA A 5 31.36 68.19 -15.64
C ALA A 5 31.51 67.09 -16.70
N LEU A 6 31.96 65.89 -16.30
CA LEU A 6 31.90 64.68 -17.10
C LEU A 6 30.70 63.84 -16.65
N ALA A 7 29.68 63.80 -17.49
CA ALA A 7 28.48 62.99 -17.34
C ALA A 7 28.78 61.52 -17.66
N VAL A 8 28.56 60.62 -16.70
CA VAL A 8 28.52 59.17 -16.95
C VAL A 8 27.12 58.83 -17.48
N ARG A 9 27.04 58.51 -18.77
CA ARG A 9 25.89 57.87 -19.42
C ARG A 9 25.61 56.53 -18.72
N GLN A 10 24.56 56.45 -17.90
CA GLN A 10 24.00 55.17 -17.50
C GLN A 10 23.12 54.61 -18.63
N SER A 11 23.43 53.39 -19.05
CA SER A 11 22.72 52.68 -20.11
C SER A 11 21.28 52.35 -19.69
N LYS A 12 20.30 52.67 -20.55
CA LYS A 12 18.86 52.41 -20.35
C LYS A 12 18.53 50.93 -20.07
N SER A 13 19.42 50.01 -20.45
CA SER A 13 19.27 48.57 -20.22
C SER A 13 19.38 48.18 -18.75
N ALA A 14 20.18 48.90 -17.96
CA ALA A 14 20.34 48.62 -16.53
C ALA A 14 19.12 49.07 -15.70
N VAL A 15 18.37 50.05 -16.20
CA VAL A 15 17.16 50.57 -15.52
C VAL A 15 15.99 49.61 -15.68
N ARG A 16 15.81 49.00 -16.86
CA ARG A 16 14.74 48.02 -17.11
C ARG A 16 14.90 46.74 -16.27
N LEU A 17 16.13 46.24 -16.09
CA LEU A 17 16.39 45.04 -15.28
C LEU A 17 16.00 45.22 -13.80
N LYS A 18 16.11 46.45 -13.26
CA LYS A 18 15.72 46.73 -11.87
C LYS A 18 14.20 46.80 -11.68
N GLU A 19 13.45 47.27 -12.68
CA GLU A 19 11.98 47.32 -12.62
C GLU A 19 11.38 45.91 -12.73
N ASP A 20 11.96 45.04 -13.55
CA ASP A 20 11.51 43.65 -13.69
C ASP A 20 11.78 42.81 -12.43
N MET A 21 12.87 43.08 -11.69
CA MET A 21 13.11 42.45 -10.38
C MET A 21 12.10 42.85 -9.30
N LYS A 22 11.45 44.02 -9.41
CA LYS A 22 10.51 44.51 -8.40
C LYS A 22 9.10 43.93 -8.56
N LYS A 23 8.80 43.33 -9.72
CA LYS A 23 7.53 42.62 -9.97
C LYS A 23 7.54 41.14 -9.57
N ILE A 24 8.68 40.59 -9.17
CA ILE A 24 8.80 39.20 -8.68
C ILE A 24 8.41 39.09 -7.18
N ALA A 25 8.31 40.21 -6.46
CA ALA A 25 8.11 40.23 -5.01
C ALA A 25 6.66 40.34 -4.52
N ALA A 26 5.67 40.06 -5.37
CA ALA A 26 4.25 40.09 -4.98
C ALA A 26 3.42 39.05 -5.73
N LEU A 27 3.81 37.78 -5.64
CA LEU A 27 2.90 36.67 -5.85
C LEU A 27 2.54 36.13 -4.46
N PRO A 28 1.26 35.87 -4.17
CA PRO A 28 0.90 35.25 -2.91
C PRO A 28 1.64 33.91 -2.84
N LEU A 29 2.31 33.66 -1.71
CA LEU A 29 2.75 32.33 -1.30
C LEU A 29 1.51 31.43 -1.25
N SER A 30 1.13 30.91 -2.41
CA SER A 30 0.31 29.71 -2.48
C SER A 30 1.08 28.69 -1.66
N LYS A 31 0.40 28.11 -0.67
CA LYS A 31 0.91 26.93 0.02
C LYS A 31 1.09 25.87 -1.07
N GLN A 32 2.26 25.81 -1.69
CA GLN A 32 2.73 24.62 -2.34
C GLN A 32 2.76 23.58 -1.22
N LYS A 33 1.70 22.77 -1.12
CA LYS A 33 1.85 21.44 -0.57
C LYS A 33 2.96 20.85 -1.43
N ASP A 34 4.14 20.66 -0.85
CA ASP A 34 5.06 19.68 -1.39
C ASP A 34 4.20 18.45 -1.70
N VAL A 35 4.06 18.10 -2.97
CA VAL A 35 3.38 16.88 -3.38
C VAL A 35 4.38 15.79 -3.06
N THR A 36 4.50 15.46 -1.77
CA THR A 36 5.20 14.26 -1.35
C THR A 36 4.36 13.09 -1.83
N CYS A 37 4.89 12.38 -2.84
CA CYS A 37 4.32 11.13 -3.31
C CYS A 37 4.01 10.22 -2.10
N PRO A 38 2.77 9.71 -1.97
CA PRO A 38 2.40 8.88 -0.83
C PRO A 38 3.21 7.59 -0.84
N LYS A 39 3.88 7.28 0.27
CA LYS A 39 4.52 5.98 0.42
C LYS A 39 3.44 4.97 0.83
N VAL A 40 3.18 3.99 -0.03
CA VAL A 40 2.08 3.02 0.15
C VAL A 40 2.60 1.68 0.67
N PHE A 41 3.79 1.27 0.22
CA PHE A 41 4.41 0.01 0.60
C PHE A 41 5.52 0.25 1.63
N GLY A 42 5.79 -0.70 2.52
CA GLY A 42 6.83 -0.51 3.54
C GLY A 42 6.45 0.45 4.66
N VAL A 43 5.16 0.69 4.88
CA VAL A 43 4.61 1.64 5.87
C VAL A 43 3.57 0.95 6.76
N SER A 44 3.37 1.47 7.96
CA SER A 44 2.42 0.88 8.91
C SER A 44 0.97 1.12 8.49
N LEU A 45 0.06 0.23 8.90
CA LEU A 45 -1.38 0.42 8.66
C LEU A 45 -1.93 1.69 9.31
N LEU A 46 -1.38 2.07 10.48
CA LEU A 46 -1.72 3.31 11.16
C LEU A 46 -1.36 4.54 10.32
N GLU A 47 -0.16 4.53 9.75
CA GLU A 47 0.32 5.62 8.90
C GLU A 47 -0.51 5.74 7.62
N LEU A 48 -0.84 4.63 6.96
CA LEU A 48 -1.74 4.63 5.81
C LEU A 48 -3.11 5.22 6.16
N GLN A 49 -3.63 4.92 7.36
CA GLN A 49 -4.88 5.52 7.84
C GLN A 49 -4.75 7.03 8.08
N GLN A 50 -3.65 7.49 8.67
CA GLN A 50 -3.39 8.92 8.89
C GLN A 50 -3.22 9.70 7.58
N GLN A 51 -2.65 9.06 6.56
CA GLN A 51 -2.53 9.62 5.20
C GLN A 51 -3.85 9.60 4.41
N GLY A 52 -4.94 9.03 4.96
CA GLY A 52 -6.22 8.90 4.26
C GLY A 52 -6.23 7.83 3.18
N LEU A 53 -5.25 6.92 3.17
CA LEU A 53 -5.08 5.82 2.21
C LEU A 53 -5.68 4.51 2.71
N SER A 54 -6.62 4.59 3.66
CA SER A 54 -7.31 3.46 4.25
C SER A 54 -8.80 3.76 4.41
N LYS A 55 -9.64 2.76 4.15
CA LYS A 55 -11.09 2.80 4.33
C LYS A 55 -11.51 1.64 5.21
N ASN A 56 -12.14 1.95 6.35
CA ASN A 56 -12.60 0.98 7.35
C ASN A 56 -11.48 0.05 7.86
N GLY A 57 -10.27 0.58 8.04
CA GLY A 57 -9.11 -0.18 8.49
C GLY A 57 -8.44 -1.02 7.40
N ILE A 58 -8.86 -0.88 6.13
CA ILE A 58 -8.30 -1.60 5.00
C ILE A 58 -7.62 -0.60 4.04
N PRO A 59 -6.34 -0.78 3.70
CA PRO A 59 -5.64 0.04 2.72
C PRO A 59 -6.34 0.05 1.35
N ILE A 60 -6.40 1.21 0.69
CA ILE A 60 -7.06 1.36 -0.62
C ILE A 60 -6.43 0.44 -1.66
N VAL A 61 -5.10 0.29 -1.67
CA VAL A 61 -4.39 -0.64 -2.55
C VAL A 61 -4.87 -2.09 -2.38
N VAL A 62 -5.14 -2.52 -1.15
CA VAL A 62 -5.66 -3.87 -0.87
C VAL A 62 -7.10 -4.02 -1.37
N TRP A 63 -7.94 -3.00 -1.15
CA TRP A 63 -9.31 -2.98 -1.69
C TRP A 63 -9.33 -3.16 -3.20
N ASN A 64 -8.57 -2.33 -3.92
CA ASN A 64 -8.53 -2.35 -5.38
C ASN A 64 -8.07 -3.71 -5.92
N ILE A 65 -7.01 -4.28 -5.32
CA ILE A 65 -6.50 -5.59 -5.74
C ILE A 65 -7.50 -6.70 -5.45
N VAL A 66 -8.09 -6.73 -4.25
CA VAL A 66 -9.05 -7.77 -3.87
C VAL A 66 -10.32 -7.69 -4.71
N GLU A 67 -10.81 -6.49 -5.03
CA GLU A 67 -11.94 -6.29 -5.92
C GLU A 67 -11.64 -6.80 -7.33
N TYR A 68 -10.52 -6.39 -7.91
CA TYR A 68 -10.07 -6.86 -9.22
C TYR A 68 -9.94 -8.38 -9.28
N LEU A 69 -9.26 -9.00 -8.31
CA LEU A 69 -9.09 -10.45 -8.27
C LEU A 69 -10.41 -11.19 -8.02
N SER A 70 -11.36 -10.56 -7.33
CA SER A 70 -12.70 -11.12 -7.15
C SER A 70 -13.50 -11.16 -8.45
N GLN A 71 -13.29 -10.20 -9.33
CA GLN A 71 -14.00 -10.11 -10.61
C GLN A 71 -13.29 -10.91 -11.72
N HIS A 72 -11.96 -10.99 -11.70
CA HIS A 72 -11.17 -11.52 -12.82
C HIS A 72 -10.29 -12.73 -12.48
N GLY A 73 -10.03 -13.00 -11.20
CA GLY A 73 -9.03 -13.98 -10.78
C GLY A 73 -9.56 -15.31 -10.26
N MET A 74 -10.87 -15.44 -9.97
CA MET A 74 -11.42 -16.57 -9.21
C MET A 74 -11.19 -17.94 -9.87
N SER A 75 -11.16 -18.03 -11.19
CA SER A 75 -10.89 -19.26 -11.94
C SER A 75 -9.44 -19.40 -12.42
N GLN A 76 -8.56 -18.43 -12.10
CA GLN A 76 -7.18 -18.43 -12.58
C GLN A 76 -6.38 -19.56 -11.92
N GLU A 77 -5.92 -20.52 -12.72
CA GLU A 77 -5.13 -21.64 -12.21
C GLU A 77 -3.89 -21.16 -11.44
N GLY A 78 -3.73 -21.67 -10.22
CA GLY A 78 -2.60 -21.33 -9.36
C GLY A 78 -2.60 -19.89 -8.84
N LEU A 79 -3.77 -19.24 -8.73
CA LEU A 79 -3.89 -17.91 -8.12
C LEU A 79 -3.11 -17.81 -6.78
N PHE A 80 -2.31 -16.75 -6.62
CA PHE A 80 -1.33 -16.57 -5.52
C PHE A 80 -0.12 -17.51 -5.50
N ARG A 81 -0.19 -18.72 -6.07
CA ARG A 81 0.95 -19.64 -6.19
C ARG A 81 1.88 -19.25 -7.33
N VAL A 82 1.32 -18.98 -8.50
CA VAL A 82 2.07 -18.51 -9.67
C VAL A 82 2.42 -17.03 -9.46
N ASN A 83 3.67 -16.66 -9.71
CA ASN A 83 4.13 -15.29 -9.58
C ASN A 83 3.86 -14.51 -10.87
N GLY A 84 3.34 -13.30 -10.74
CA GLY A 84 3.30 -12.34 -11.84
C GLY A 84 4.67 -11.78 -12.22
N SER A 85 4.67 -10.98 -13.27
CA SER A 85 5.88 -10.32 -13.77
C SER A 85 6.41 -9.32 -12.75
N MET A 86 7.64 -9.53 -12.27
CA MET A 86 8.28 -8.60 -11.31
C MET A 86 8.33 -7.16 -11.82
N LYS A 87 8.55 -6.98 -13.13
CA LYS A 87 8.54 -5.65 -13.75
C LYS A 87 7.16 -4.98 -13.65
N MET A 88 6.10 -5.75 -13.86
CA MET A 88 4.73 -5.24 -13.79
C MET A 88 4.29 -4.98 -12.34
N VAL A 89 4.69 -5.85 -11.41
CA VAL A 89 4.47 -5.63 -9.97
C VAL A 89 5.12 -4.32 -9.52
N GLU A 90 6.37 -4.08 -9.92
CA GLU A 90 7.07 -2.84 -9.58
C GLU A 90 6.44 -1.63 -10.26
N GLN A 91 6.00 -1.75 -11.53
CA GLN A 91 5.27 -0.69 -12.20
C GLN A 91 3.99 -0.32 -11.44
N LEU A 92 3.15 -1.30 -11.09
CA LEU A 92 1.91 -1.08 -10.35
C LEU A 92 2.19 -0.46 -8.97
N ARG A 93 3.21 -0.94 -8.24
CA ARG A 93 3.66 -0.31 -6.99
C ARG A 93 3.94 1.17 -7.19
N LEU A 94 4.77 1.51 -8.16
CA LEU A 94 5.16 2.89 -8.42
C LEU A 94 3.97 3.78 -8.81
N GLN A 95 2.99 3.25 -9.55
CA GLN A 95 1.76 3.99 -9.86
C GLN A 95 0.97 4.33 -8.58
N TYR A 96 0.79 3.36 -7.68
CA TYR A 96 0.17 3.61 -6.37
C TYR A 96 0.95 4.64 -5.54
N GLU A 97 2.27 4.53 -5.51
CA GLU A 97 3.12 5.45 -4.74
C GLU A 97 3.22 6.85 -5.35
N ARG A 98 2.93 7.01 -6.65
CA ARG A 98 2.77 8.31 -7.30
C ARG A 98 1.39 8.94 -7.10
N GLY A 99 0.46 8.20 -6.48
CA GLY A 99 -0.93 8.64 -6.33
C GLY A 99 -1.70 8.68 -7.66
N GLU A 100 -1.26 7.89 -8.65
CA GLU A 100 -1.98 7.72 -9.91
C GLU A 100 -3.24 6.88 -9.69
N GLU A 101 -4.26 7.07 -10.54
CA GLU A 101 -5.41 6.19 -10.58
C GLU A 101 -4.99 4.87 -11.25
N VAL A 102 -4.94 3.77 -10.48
CA VAL A 102 -4.52 2.46 -10.96
C VAL A 102 -5.73 1.64 -11.39
N GLU A 103 -5.81 1.35 -12.69
CA GLU A 103 -6.83 0.47 -13.24
C GLU A 103 -6.23 -0.91 -13.54
N LEU A 104 -6.29 -1.83 -12.56
CA LEU A 104 -5.65 -3.15 -12.65
C LEU A 104 -6.05 -3.99 -13.89
N VAL A 105 -7.22 -3.73 -14.48
CA VAL A 105 -7.69 -4.35 -15.72
C VAL A 105 -6.87 -3.91 -16.93
N LYS A 106 -6.39 -2.67 -16.94
CA LYS A 106 -5.62 -2.07 -18.05
C LYS A 106 -4.11 -2.14 -17.78
N ASP A 107 -3.72 -1.88 -16.55
CA ASP A 107 -2.32 -1.70 -16.16
C ASP A 107 -1.63 -3.01 -15.74
N GLY A 108 -2.41 -4.09 -15.52
CA GLY A 108 -1.92 -5.31 -14.90
C GLY A 108 -2.51 -6.60 -15.46
N ASP A 109 -2.09 -7.71 -14.85
CA ASP A 109 -2.65 -9.05 -15.04
C ASP A 109 -2.96 -9.70 -13.67
N VAL A 110 -3.73 -10.79 -13.68
CA VAL A 110 -4.16 -11.48 -12.46
C VAL A 110 -2.99 -11.94 -11.58
N TYR A 111 -1.92 -12.49 -12.16
CA TYR A 111 -0.77 -12.95 -11.39
C TYR A 111 0.04 -11.78 -10.82
N SER A 112 0.18 -10.69 -11.58
CA SER A 112 0.86 -9.48 -11.13
C SER A 112 0.10 -8.80 -9.98
N ALA A 113 -1.22 -8.68 -10.07
CA ALA A 113 -2.06 -8.17 -8.98
C ALA A 113 -1.98 -9.08 -7.73
N ALA A 114 -2.03 -10.40 -7.91
CA ALA A 114 -1.88 -11.36 -6.81
C ALA A 114 -0.48 -11.26 -6.14
N SER A 115 0.58 -11.11 -6.92
CA SER A 115 1.93 -10.86 -6.43
C SER A 115 2.03 -9.53 -5.68
N LEU A 116 1.37 -8.48 -6.17
CA LEU A 116 1.35 -7.17 -5.54
C LEU A 116 0.65 -7.20 -4.16
N LEU A 117 -0.45 -7.95 -4.01
CA LEU A 117 -1.08 -8.14 -2.70
C LEU A 117 -0.13 -8.83 -1.72
N LYS A 118 0.53 -9.92 -2.15
CA LYS A 118 1.53 -10.61 -1.31
C LYS A 118 2.68 -9.68 -0.92
N LEU A 119 3.16 -8.88 -1.87
CA LEU A 119 4.22 -7.89 -1.63
C LEU A 119 3.79 -6.86 -0.59
N PHE A 120 2.57 -6.31 -0.70
CA PHE A 120 2.05 -5.34 0.27
C PHE A 120 2.06 -5.92 1.69
N LEU A 121 1.51 -7.13 1.87
CA LEU A 121 1.47 -7.78 3.18
C LEU A 121 2.88 -8.05 3.74
N ARG A 122 3.81 -8.47 2.88
CA ARG A 122 5.21 -8.76 3.24
C ARG A 122 6.05 -7.51 3.53
N GLU A 123 5.61 -6.33 3.13
CA GLU A 123 6.33 -5.10 3.44
C GLU A 123 5.73 -4.35 4.63
N LEU A 124 4.72 -4.92 5.31
CA LEU A 124 4.24 -4.35 6.56
C LEU A 124 5.33 -4.43 7.63
N PRO A 125 5.71 -3.32 8.29
CA PRO A 125 6.84 -3.31 9.23
C PRO A 125 6.76 -4.31 10.40
N ASP A 126 5.55 -4.70 10.83
CA ASP A 126 5.30 -5.67 11.93
C ASP A 126 4.30 -6.76 11.50
N GLY A 127 4.16 -6.99 10.19
CA GLY A 127 3.20 -7.95 9.63
C GLY A 127 1.72 -7.61 9.94
N ILE A 128 0.82 -8.50 9.51
CA ILE A 128 -0.61 -8.41 9.88
C ILE A 128 -0.81 -8.99 11.27
N ILE A 129 -0.20 -10.14 11.56
CA ILE A 129 -0.13 -10.67 12.91
C ILE A 129 1.12 -10.07 13.55
N THR A 130 0.91 -9.18 14.53
CA THR A 130 2.01 -8.45 15.18
C THR A 130 2.99 -9.43 15.84
N SER A 131 4.29 -9.17 15.70
CA SER A 131 5.36 -10.03 16.24
C SER A 131 5.21 -10.31 17.75
N ALA A 132 4.69 -9.32 18.50
CA ALA A 132 4.39 -9.44 19.93
C ALA A 132 3.41 -10.58 20.27
N LEU A 133 2.51 -10.96 19.35
CA LEU A 133 1.52 -12.01 19.56
C LEU A 133 1.97 -13.38 19.01
N HIS A 134 3.04 -13.45 18.21
CA HIS A 134 3.49 -14.70 17.57
C HIS A 134 3.67 -15.86 18.54
N PRO A 135 4.38 -15.72 19.69
CA PRO A 135 4.58 -16.84 20.60
C PRO A 135 3.27 -17.43 21.10
N ARG A 136 2.24 -16.58 21.29
CA ARG A 136 0.92 -17.00 21.78
C ARG A 136 0.11 -17.70 20.70
N PHE A 137 0.20 -17.27 19.45
CA PHE A 137 -0.39 -17.99 18.31
C PHE A 137 0.25 -19.37 18.14
N ILE A 138 1.57 -19.47 18.22
CA ILE A 138 2.31 -20.74 18.12
C ILE A 138 1.94 -21.67 19.28
N GLN A 139 1.92 -21.16 20.51
CA GLN A 139 1.52 -21.93 21.69
C GLN A 139 0.09 -22.47 21.55
N LEU A 140 -0.84 -21.65 21.04
CA LEU A 140 -2.21 -22.08 20.82
C LEU A 140 -2.32 -23.16 19.74
N TYR A 141 -1.52 -23.06 18.67
CA TYR A 141 -1.46 -24.09 17.62
C TYR A 141 -0.91 -25.42 18.15
N GLN A 142 0.13 -25.38 18.99
CA GLN A 142 0.75 -26.56 19.61
C GLN A 142 -0.10 -27.17 20.74
N ASP A 143 -1.09 -26.45 21.26
CA ASP A 143 -2.02 -26.96 22.26
C ASP A 143 -2.75 -28.18 21.66
N THR A 144 -2.74 -29.33 22.32
CA THR A 144 -3.44 -30.55 21.86
C THR A 144 -4.79 -30.75 22.54
N ARG A 145 -5.23 -29.80 23.36
CA ARG A 145 -6.54 -29.82 24.03
C ARG A 145 -7.71 -29.65 23.05
N ASN A 146 -8.94 -29.83 23.53
CA ASN A 146 -10.19 -29.78 22.76
C ASN A 146 -10.30 -28.56 21.81
N ASP A 147 -10.69 -28.81 20.56
CA ASP A 147 -10.84 -27.80 19.49
C ASP A 147 -11.77 -26.64 19.86
N MET A 148 -12.84 -26.89 20.63
CA MET A 148 -13.76 -25.82 21.06
C MET A 148 -13.06 -24.79 21.96
N GLN A 149 -12.15 -25.24 22.83
CA GLN A 149 -11.37 -24.35 23.67
C GLN A 149 -10.32 -23.59 22.86
N LYS A 150 -9.75 -24.21 21.82
CA LYS A 150 -8.83 -23.53 20.90
C LYS A 150 -9.52 -22.41 20.14
N GLU A 151 -10.73 -22.65 19.63
CA GLU A 151 -11.49 -21.64 18.90
C GLU A 151 -11.78 -20.43 19.79
N SER A 152 -12.21 -20.65 21.04
CA SER A 152 -12.46 -19.56 22.00
C SER A 152 -11.20 -18.74 22.27
N LYS A 153 -10.08 -19.39 22.57
CA LYS A 153 -8.78 -18.73 22.80
C LYS A 153 -8.26 -18.00 21.57
N LEU A 154 -8.47 -18.55 20.37
CA LEU A 154 -8.11 -17.89 19.11
C LEU A 154 -8.89 -16.59 18.96
N LYS A 155 -10.20 -16.60 19.24
CA LYS A 155 -11.04 -15.40 19.21
C LYS A 155 -10.58 -14.35 20.22
N GLU A 156 -10.14 -14.75 21.40
CA GLU A 156 -9.56 -13.84 22.40
C GLU A 156 -8.26 -13.23 21.89
N LEU A 157 -7.34 -14.05 21.38
CA LEU A 157 -6.05 -13.58 20.88
C LEU A 157 -6.20 -12.62 19.68
N LEU A 158 -7.16 -12.89 18.80
CA LEU A 158 -7.48 -12.00 17.67
C LEU A 158 -8.00 -10.63 18.10
N LYS A 159 -8.63 -10.51 19.29
CA LYS A 159 -9.08 -9.21 19.83
C LYS A 159 -7.93 -8.35 20.36
N GLU A 160 -6.75 -8.92 20.54
CA GLU A 160 -5.57 -8.19 21.00
C GLU A 160 -4.77 -7.58 19.85
N LEU A 161 -5.10 -7.93 18.60
CA LEU A 161 -4.55 -7.25 17.44
C LEU A 161 -5.04 -5.80 17.39
N PRO A 162 -4.21 -4.84 16.95
CA PRO A 162 -4.68 -3.51 16.63
C PRO A 162 -5.86 -3.56 15.65
N ASP A 163 -6.81 -2.63 15.78
CA ASP A 163 -8.06 -2.65 15.01
C ASP A 163 -7.82 -2.75 13.49
N ALA A 164 -6.85 -2.00 12.96
CA ALA A 164 -6.50 -2.05 11.54
C ALA A 164 -5.97 -3.42 11.10
N ASN A 165 -5.12 -4.05 11.92
CA ASN A 165 -4.59 -5.40 11.69
C ASN A 165 -5.71 -6.44 11.71
N TYR A 166 -6.60 -6.39 12.70
CA TYR A 166 -7.75 -7.29 12.79
C TYR A 166 -8.70 -7.12 11.59
N CYS A 167 -9.02 -5.87 11.22
CA CYS A 167 -9.84 -5.58 10.05
C CYS A 167 -9.23 -6.14 8.76
N LEU A 168 -7.94 -5.88 8.53
CA LEU A 168 -7.23 -6.37 7.35
C LEU A 168 -7.17 -7.90 7.31
N LEU A 169 -6.82 -8.55 8.44
CA LEU A 169 -6.81 -10.00 8.55
C LEU A 169 -8.19 -10.60 8.25
N LYS A 170 -9.25 -10.06 8.86
CA LYS A 170 -10.62 -10.51 8.65
C LYS A 170 -11.04 -10.35 7.18
N TYR A 171 -10.71 -9.22 6.57
CA TYR A 171 -11.00 -8.96 5.17
C TYR A 171 -10.28 -9.96 4.25
N LEU A 172 -8.99 -10.17 4.49
CA LEU A 172 -8.16 -11.13 3.75
C LEU A 172 -8.68 -12.56 3.91
N CYS A 173 -8.96 -13.02 5.13
CA CYS A 173 -9.49 -14.36 5.37
C CYS A 173 -10.79 -14.60 4.59
N ARG A 174 -11.73 -13.62 4.61
CA ARG A 174 -12.99 -13.74 3.85
C ARG A 174 -12.74 -13.86 2.35
N PHE A 175 -11.82 -13.09 1.80
CA PHE A 175 -11.47 -13.16 0.40
C PHE A 175 -10.77 -14.49 0.04
N LEU A 176 -9.82 -14.95 0.85
CA LEU A 176 -9.15 -16.23 0.63
C LEU A 176 -10.09 -17.43 0.76
N THR A 177 -11.11 -17.37 1.63
CA THR A 177 -12.18 -18.37 1.66
C THR A 177 -12.92 -18.43 0.32
N LYS A 178 -13.29 -17.28 -0.27
CA LYS A 178 -13.93 -17.26 -1.61
C LYS A 178 -13.04 -17.85 -2.69
N VAL A 179 -11.73 -17.57 -2.65
CA VAL A 179 -10.77 -18.17 -3.58
C VAL A 179 -10.74 -19.69 -3.42
N ALA A 180 -10.72 -20.19 -2.19
CA ALA A 180 -10.73 -21.62 -1.90
C ALA A 180 -12.04 -22.30 -2.31
N GLU A 181 -13.18 -21.62 -2.29
CA GLU A 181 -14.45 -22.15 -2.80
C GLU A 181 -14.36 -22.47 -4.31
N HIS A 182 -13.51 -21.77 -5.07
CA HIS A 182 -13.28 -21.99 -6.50
C HIS A 182 -12.11 -22.95 -6.81
N HIS A 183 -11.62 -23.70 -5.81
CA HIS A 183 -10.43 -24.56 -5.95
C HIS A 183 -10.52 -25.64 -7.03
N ILE A 184 -11.73 -26.00 -7.48
CA ILE A 184 -11.91 -26.95 -8.60
C ILE A 184 -11.28 -26.39 -9.89
N GLU A 185 -11.43 -25.09 -10.14
CA GLU A 185 -10.90 -24.40 -11.31
C GLU A 185 -9.49 -23.88 -11.02
N ASN A 186 -9.34 -23.04 -9.98
CA ASN A 186 -8.08 -22.36 -9.71
C ASN A 186 -7.01 -23.25 -9.02
N LYS A 187 -7.36 -24.46 -8.55
CA LYS A 187 -6.46 -25.43 -7.89
C LYS A 187 -5.88 -24.98 -6.55
N MET A 188 -6.46 -23.97 -5.91
CA MET A 188 -5.97 -23.38 -4.66
C MET A 188 -6.95 -23.61 -3.51
N ASN A 189 -6.80 -24.75 -2.81
CA ASN A 189 -7.54 -25.02 -1.57
C ASN A 189 -6.99 -24.21 -0.37
N LEU A 190 -7.67 -24.31 0.78
CA LEU A 190 -7.27 -23.61 2.01
C LEU A 190 -5.82 -23.92 2.45
N CYS A 191 -5.39 -25.19 2.34
CA CYS A 191 -4.03 -25.59 2.71
C CYS A 191 -2.99 -24.92 1.81
N ASN A 192 -3.20 -24.92 0.49
CA ASN A 192 -2.30 -24.29 -0.49
C ASN A 192 -2.21 -22.78 -0.23
N LEU A 193 -3.34 -22.12 0.03
CA LEU A 193 -3.38 -20.70 0.36
C LEU A 193 -2.68 -20.40 1.69
N ALA A 194 -2.87 -21.22 2.72
CA ALA A 194 -2.19 -21.06 4.00
C ALA A 194 -0.67 -21.16 3.88
N THR A 195 -0.16 -22.09 3.06
CA THR A 195 1.28 -22.19 2.77
C THR A 195 1.83 -20.92 2.10
N VAL A 196 1.06 -20.32 1.18
CA VAL A 196 1.48 -19.10 0.49
C VAL A 196 1.40 -17.88 1.42
N PHE A 197 0.30 -17.72 2.17
CA PHE A 197 0.06 -16.50 2.96
C PHE A 197 0.68 -16.53 4.36
N GLY A 198 0.92 -17.70 4.95
CA GLY A 198 1.50 -17.83 6.29
C GLY A 198 2.75 -16.96 6.50
N PRO A 199 3.81 -17.10 5.66
CA PRO A 199 5.00 -16.27 5.76
C PRO A 199 4.78 -14.77 5.52
N ASN A 200 3.72 -14.39 4.79
CA ASN A 200 3.41 -12.97 4.54
C ASN A 200 2.58 -12.36 5.69
N CYS A 201 1.97 -13.18 6.55
CA CYS A 201 1.14 -12.72 7.68
C CYS A 201 1.89 -12.71 9.02
N PHE A 202 2.88 -13.58 9.22
CA PHE A 202 3.63 -13.81 10.46
C PHE A 202 5.12 -13.44 10.34
N GLN A 203 5.42 -12.24 9.82
CA GLN A 203 6.78 -11.81 9.49
C GLN A 203 7.73 -11.69 10.69
#